data_AF-J9DUK1-F1
#
_entry.id   AF-J9DUK1-F1
#
_cell.length_a   1.000
_cell.length_b   1.000
_cell.length_c   1.000
_cell.angle_alpha   90.00
_cell.angle_beta   90.00
_cell.angle_gamma   90.00
#
_symmetry.space_group_name_H-M   'P 1'
#
loop_
_entity.id
_entity.type
_entity.pdbx_description
1 polymer ?
#
loop_
_entity_poly.entity_id
_entity_poly.type
_entity_poly.pdbx_seq_one_letter_code
_entity_poly.pdbx_strand_id
1 'polypeptide(L)'
;MKIGMCVKEFEKYLSSTRSVNNLSDEGFEIYKANFIRKYEKEIRSILIKDEADIISKKSALTVFLKNEPEFKSLVKKDLHTKICYDVDGIMAPREFVILIDTALSMNLQTVGIFRLGFDIYVQGKAFNYFLKMLYNDYDEVAIRDYLTLKCDIHMVTGMIRDMLYMHKGQLVPLGFIEMLHKTYFCGNDHVRFVTITAIYYSIPKHQRVILECLAKFFHIAAEENTKIIDSKHRIMSFRSICAVFVAETMLKNDQLYRSTNYINDLVDVLNYLLEEMKNIVAIKDNLFPLGAELN
;
A
#
# COMPACT_ATOMS: atom_id res chain seq x y z
N MET A 1 -4.60 -2.57 -33.95
CA MET A 1 -5.24 -3.23 -32.80
C MET A 1 -5.32 -2.19 -31.69
N LYS A 2 -6.52 -1.69 -31.35
CA LYS A 2 -6.69 -0.68 -30.29
C LYS A 2 -6.54 -1.38 -28.94
N ILE A 3 -5.32 -1.48 -28.44
CA ILE A 3 -5.07 -1.89 -27.04
C ILE A 3 -5.03 -0.60 -26.25
N GLY A 4 -6.12 -0.37 -25.55
CA GLY A 4 -6.37 0.82 -24.76
C GLY A 4 -7.73 0.59 -24.15
N MET A 5 -7.81 -0.33 -23.20
CA MET A 5 -8.94 -0.38 -22.29
C MET A 5 -9.10 1.04 -21.74
N CYS A 6 -10.24 1.62 -22.07
CA CYS A 6 -10.50 3.03 -21.87
C CYS A 6 -10.61 3.28 -20.37
N VAL A 7 -10.02 4.40 -19.92
CA VAL A 7 -10.17 4.99 -18.57
C VAL A 7 -11.61 4.91 -18.02
N LYS A 8 -12.62 4.86 -18.90
CA LYS A 8 -14.04 4.66 -18.60
C LYS A 8 -14.38 3.39 -17.80
N GLU A 9 -13.66 2.29 -17.93
CA GLU A 9 -13.97 1.07 -17.14
C GLU A 9 -13.49 1.16 -15.68
N PHE A 10 -12.63 2.14 -15.36
CA PHE A 10 -12.17 2.40 -13.99
C PHE A 10 -13.02 3.42 -13.25
N GLU A 11 -13.94 4.11 -13.93
CA GLU A 11 -14.87 5.04 -13.30
C GLU A 11 -15.73 4.32 -12.23
N LYS A 12 -16.08 3.04 -12.46
CA LYS A 12 -16.79 2.22 -11.46
C LYS A 12 -15.99 1.97 -10.18
N TYR A 13 -14.67 2.10 -10.24
CA TYR A 13 -13.77 1.91 -9.10
C TYR A 13 -13.38 3.21 -8.42
N LEU A 14 -13.82 4.36 -8.93
CA LEU A 14 -13.62 5.64 -8.27
C LEU A 14 -14.29 5.62 -6.90
N SER A 15 -13.60 6.22 -5.94
CA SER A 15 -14.06 6.32 -4.58
C SER A 15 -14.78 7.64 -4.35
N SER A 16 -15.74 7.65 -3.43
CA SER A 16 -16.40 8.85 -2.93
C SER A 16 -15.84 9.29 -1.56
N THR A 17 -14.76 8.65 -1.11
CA THR A 17 -14.12 8.93 0.18
C THR A 17 -13.08 10.04 0.01
N ARG A 18 -12.92 10.92 1.01
CA ARG A 18 -11.75 11.79 1.10
C ARG A 18 -10.70 11.14 1.98
N SER A 19 -9.45 11.10 1.53
CA SER A 19 -8.33 10.46 2.20
C SER A 19 -7.52 11.45 3.02
N VAL A 20 -7.13 11.05 4.24
CA VAL A 20 -6.17 11.80 5.07
C VAL A 20 -4.81 11.98 4.37
N ASN A 21 -4.47 11.14 3.39
CA ASN A 21 -3.20 11.27 2.68
C ASN A 21 -3.19 12.42 1.68
N ASN A 22 -4.36 12.95 1.31
CA ASN A 22 -4.48 14.15 0.48
C ASN A 22 -4.40 15.45 1.31
N LEU A 23 -4.33 15.36 2.64
CA LEU A 23 -4.10 16.53 3.49
C LEU A 23 -2.69 17.10 3.30
N SER A 24 -2.58 18.41 3.46
CA SER A 24 -1.28 19.08 3.68
C SER A 24 -0.59 18.48 4.91
N ASP A 25 0.73 18.58 4.97
CA ASP A 25 1.49 17.98 6.07
C ASP A 25 1.08 18.59 7.43
N GLU A 26 0.78 19.89 7.47
CA GLU A 26 0.26 20.56 8.66
C GLU A 26 -1.16 20.09 9.01
N GLY A 27 -2.07 20.07 8.03
CA GLY A 27 -3.45 19.62 8.23
C GLY A 27 -3.53 18.16 8.69
N PHE A 28 -2.66 17.30 8.15
CA PHE A 28 -2.53 15.92 8.56
C PHE A 28 -2.10 15.78 10.03
N GLU A 29 -1.07 16.51 10.46
CA GLU A 29 -0.59 16.44 11.85
C GLU A 29 -1.65 16.91 12.86
N ILE A 30 -2.41 17.96 12.52
CA ILE A 30 -3.54 18.41 13.35
C ILE A 30 -4.63 17.34 13.41
N TYR A 31 -5.02 16.78 12.26
CA TYR A 31 -6.02 15.72 12.19
C TYR A 31 -5.61 14.49 13.02
N LYS A 32 -4.37 14.05 12.85
CA LYS A 32 -3.77 12.93 13.61
C LYS A 32 -3.80 13.21 15.12
N ALA A 33 -3.40 14.41 15.55
CA ALA A 33 -3.42 14.77 16.97
C ALA A 33 -4.84 14.74 17.56
N ASN A 34 -5.84 15.24 16.82
CA ASN A 34 -7.24 15.18 17.21
C ASN A 34 -7.74 13.73 17.32
N PHE A 35 -7.40 12.88 16.34
CA PHE A 35 -7.74 11.45 16.36
C PHE A 35 -7.16 10.76 17.60
N ILE A 36 -5.85 10.92 17.84
CA ILE A 36 -5.16 10.27 18.96
C ILE A 36 -5.73 10.74 20.30
N ARG A 37 -5.97 12.05 20.47
CA ARG A 37 -6.57 12.59 21.70
C ARG A 37 -7.96 12.03 21.96
N LYS A 38 -8.80 11.92 20.93
CA LYS A 38 -10.16 11.38 21.05
C LYS A 38 -10.15 9.93 21.52
N TYR A 39 -9.19 9.15 21.05
CA TYR A 39 -9.12 7.70 21.26
C TYR A 39 -7.95 7.27 22.16
N GLU A 40 -7.48 8.17 23.03
CA GLU A 40 -6.29 7.95 23.85
C GLU A 40 -6.45 6.71 24.76
N LYS A 41 -7.66 6.52 25.30
CA LYS A 41 -7.96 5.41 26.22
C LYS A 41 -7.83 4.06 25.52
N GLU A 42 -8.39 3.93 24.32
CA GLU A 42 -8.34 2.72 23.50
C GLU A 42 -6.89 2.41 23.13
N ILE A 43 -6.14 3.42 22.65
CA ILE A 43 -4.75 3.27 22.24
C ILE A 43 -3.87 2.82 23.41
N ARG A 44 -4.00 3.48 24.58
CA ARG A 44 -3.23 3.16 25.78
C ARG A 44 -3.63 1.85 26.45
N SER A 45 -4.75 1.24 26.06
CA SER A 45 -5.12 -0.09 26.55
C SER A 45 -4.27 -1.22 25.95
N ILE A 46 -3.60 -0.94 24.82
CA ILE A 46 -2.78 -1.91 24.07
C ILE A 46 -1.31 -1.50 24.04
N LEU A 47 -1.04 -0.22 23.78
CA LEU A 47 0.33 0.28 23.61
C LEU A 47 0.93 0.70 24.95
N ILE A 48 2.20 0.33 25.17
CA ILE A 48 2.96 0.84 26.32
C ILE A 48 3.23 2.33 26.15
N LYS A 49 3.63 3.00 27.23
CA LYS A 49 3.81 4.45 27.26
C LYS A 49 4.71 4.96 26.12
N ASP A 50 5.84 4.30 25.88
CA ASP A 50 6.81 4.74 24.87
C ASP A 50 6.26 4.57 23.44
N GLU A 51 5.56 3.46 23.15
CA GLU A 51 4.90 3.24 21.87
C GLU A 51 3.78 4.25 21.61
N ALA A 52 2.96 4.51 22.62
CA ALA A 52 1.91 5.52 22.56
C ALA A 52 2.49 6.91 22.31
N ASP A 53 3.63 7.23 22.92
CA ASP A 53 4.34 8.49 22.71
C ASP A 53 4.95 8.58 21.30
N ILE A 54 5.49 7.47 20.75
CA ILE A 54 6.00 7.38 19.37
C ILE A 54 4.91 7.72 18.35
N ILE A 55 3.72 7.12 18.48
CA ILE A 55 2.63 7.41 17.54
C ILE A 55 2.05 8.81 17.73
N SER A 56 2.14 9.38 18.94
CA SER A 56 1.55 10.69 19.27
C SER A 56 2.45 11.87 18.92
N LYS A 57 3.78 11.72 18.96
CA LYS A 57 4.72 12.85 18.89
C LYS A 57 5.67 12.72 17.70
N LYS A 58 5.67 13.71 16.81
CA LYS A 58 6.58 13.78 15.65
C LYS A 58 8.07 13.69 16.04
N SER A 59 8.46 14.28 17.16
CA SER A 59 9.84 14.20 17.66
C SER A 59 10.25 12.79 18.07
N ALA A 60 9.38 12.08 18.81
CA ALA A 60 9.60 10.69 19.19
C ALA A 60 9.65 9.78 17.96
N LEU A 61 8.74 10.00 17.00
CA LEU A 61 8.74 9.30 15.71
C LEU A 61 10.06 9.46 14.95
N THR A 62 10.59 10.68 14.89
CA THR A 62 11.85 10.97 14.19
C THR A 62 13.02 10.21 14.80
N VAL A 63 13.08 10.12 16.14
CA VAL A 63 14.11 9.35 16.85
C VAL A 63 13.93 7.85 16.62
N PHE A 64 12.69 7.37 16.71
CA PHE A 64 12.33 5.96 16.54
C PHE A 64 12.74 5.43 15.17
N LEU A 65 12.46 6.19 14.11
CA LEU A 65 12.77 5.81 12.73
C LEU A 65 14.20 6.15 12.30
N LYS A 66 15.00 6.85 13.12
CA LYS A 66 16.34 7.34 12.73
C LYS A 66 17.29 6.23 12.28
N ASN A 67 17.14 5.04 12.85
CA ASN A 67 17.99 3.89 12.57
C ASN A 67 17.40 2.96 11.50
N GLU A 68 16.18 3.22 11.03
CA GLU A 68 15.56 2.43 9.97
C GLU A 68 15.97 2.96 8.59
N PRO A 69 16.32 2.09 7.62
CA PRO A 69 16.55 2.52 6.26
C PRO A 69 15.27 3.17 5.70
N GLU A 70 15.40 4.33 5.07
CA GLU A 70 14.25 5.04 4.52
C GLU A 70 13.69 4.34 3.27
N PHE A 71 12.37 4.25 3.17
CA PHE A 71 11.67 3.83 1.95
C PHE A 71 11.54 5.04 1.02
N LYS A 72 12.51 5.20 0.11
CA LYS A 72 12.53 6.29 -0.89
C LYS A 72 12.15 5.75 -2.25
N SER A 73 11.29 6.48 -2.95
CA SER A 73 11.07 6.28 -4.37
C SER A 73 12.39 6.15 -5.14
N LEU A 74 12.39 5.23 -6.10
CA LEU A 74 13.51 4.93 -6.99
C LEU A 74 13.79 6.11 -7.92
N VAL A 75 12.76 6.89 -8.27
CA VAL A 75 12.82 8.02 -9.19
C VAL A 75 12.21 9.22 -8.48
N LYS A 76 12.91 10.36 -8.39
CA LYS A 76 12.42 11.55 -7.66
C LYS A 76 11.29 12.29 -8.39
N LYS A 77 10.20 11.60 -8.71
CA LYS A 77 9.05 12.13 -9.42
C LYS A 77 7.80 11.39 -8.94
N ASP A 78 6.83 12.16 -8.47
CA ASP A 78 5.52 11.65 -8.13
C ASP A 78 4.54 11.94 -9.28
N LEU A 79 3.54 11.07 -9.42
CA LEU A 79 2.44 11.20 -10.36
C LEU A 79 1.12 11.19 -9.60
N HIS A 80 0.16 11.94 -10.15
CA HIS A 80 -1.19 11.94 -9.65
C HIS A 80 -1.92 10.66 -10.07
N THR A 81 -2.47 9.91 -9.12
CA THR A 81 -3.20 8.66 -9.39
C THR A 81 -4.59 8.63 -8.77
N LYS A 82 -5.54 8.05 -9.50
CA LYS A 82 -6.90 7.74 -9.02
C LYS A 82 -7.02 6.32 -8.47
N ILE A 83 -5.93 5.54 -8.48
CA ILE A 83 -5.88 4.22 -7.87
C ILE A 83 -5.63 4.38 -6.37
N CYS A 84 -6.58 5.01 -5.70
CA CYS A 84 -6.60 5.26 -4.26
C CYS A 84 -8.07 5.36 -3.80
N TYR A 85 -8.29 5.69 -2.52
CA TYR A 85 -9.64 5.94 -2.01
C TYR A 85 -10.03 7.41 -2.00
N ASP A 86 -9.12 8.33 -2.31
CA ASP A 86 -9.46 9.74 -2.45
C ASP A 86 -10.28 9.99 -3.73
N VAL A 87 -11.26 10.90 -3.66
CA VAL A 87 -12.11 11.30 -4.80
C VAL A 87 -11.34 12.13 -5.82
N ASP A 88 -10.43 12.98 -5.35
CA ASP A 88 -9.64 13.88 -6.18
C ASP A 88 -8.38 13.18 -6.69
N GLY A 89 -7.92 12.14 -5.98
CA GLY A 89 -6.70 11.38 -6.25
C GLY A 89 -5.58 11.78 -5.28
N ILE A 90 -4.44 11.09 -5.36
CA ILE A 90 -3.26 11.39 -4.53
C ILE A 90 -1.97 11.33 -5.36
N MET A 91 -0.96 12.08 -4.94
CA MET A 91 0.39 12.01 -5.51
C MET A 91 1.13 10.79 -4.97
N ALA A 92 1.46 9.85 -5.85
CA ALA A 92 2.18 8.62 -5.54
C ALA A 92 3.42 8.47 -6.42
N PRO A 93 4.40 7.63 -6.04
CA PRO A 93 5.65 7.51 -6.77
C PRO A 93 5.42 7.01 -8.19
N ARG A 94 6.10 7.63 -9.14
CA ARG A 94 5.90 7.39 -10.57
C ARG A 94 6.02 5.92 -10.97
N GLU A 95 7.03 5.23 -10.46
CA GLU A 95 7.26 3.81 -10.75
C GLU A 95 6.10 2.93 -10.27
N PHE A 96 5.50 3.26 -9.13
CA PHE A 96 4.35 2.56 -8.58
C PHE A 96 3.11 2.78 -9.45
N VAL A 97 2.83 4.05 -9.78
CA VAL A 97 1.66 4.42 -10.57
C VAL A 97 1.70 3.75 -11.93
N ILE A 98 2.84 3.79 -12.63
CA ILE A 98 2.94 3.21 -13.97
C ILE A 98 2.75 1.69 -13.95
N LEU A 99 3.35 0.97 -13.00
CA LEU A 99 3.20 -0.49 -12.92
C LEU A 99 1.77 -0.90 -12.57
N ILE A 100 1.13 -0.21 -11.62
CA ILE A 100 -0.25 -0.47 -11.22
C ILE A 100 -1.22 -0.15 -12.37
N ASP A 101 -1.10 1.02 -13.00
CA ASP A 101 -1.93 1.40 -14.14
C ASP A 101 -1.77 0.43 -15.31
N THR A 102 -0.54 -0.01 -15.58
CA THR A 102 -0.26 -1.04 -16.59
C THR A 102 -1.00 -2.33 -16.24
N ALA A 103 -0.83 -2.84 -15.02
CA ALA A 103 -1.48 -4.09 -14.60
C ALA A 103 -3.00 -4.01 -14.68
N LEU A 104 -3.58 -2.88 -14.28
CA LEU A 104 -5.02 -2.60 -14.36
C LEU A 104 -5.51 -2.59 -15.82
N SER A 105 -4.73 -2.05 -16.76
CA SER A 105 -5.07 -2.03 -18.18
C SER A 105 -5.00 -3.41 -18.87
N MET A 106 -4.55 -4.44 -18.16
CA MET A 106 -4.43 -5.81 -18.65
C MET A 106 -5.52 -6.71 -18.06
N ASN A 107 -5.56 -7.97 -18.48
CA ASN A 107 -6.56 -8.92 -18.00
C ASN A 107 -6.28 -9.39 -16.55
N LEU A 108 -6.97 -8.80 -15.57
CA LEU A 108 -6.90 -9.21 -14.17
C LEU A 108 -7.60 -10.55 -13.88
N GLN A 109 -8.44 -11.05 -14.80
CA GLN A 109 -9.06 -12.37 -14.73
C GLN A 109 -8.10 -13.48 -15.18
N THR A 110 -6.82 -13.35 -14.82
CA THR A 110 -5.75 -14.30 -15.13
C THR A 110 -5.47 -15.17 -13.91
N VAL A 111 -5.43 -16.49 -14.10
CA VAL A 111 -5.24 -17.46 -13.02
C VAL A 111 -3.87 -17.27 -12.36
N GLY A 112 -3.85 -17.12 -11.02
CA GLY A 112 -2.60 -17.04 -10.26
C GLY A 112 -1.82 -15.74 -10.43
N ILE A 113 -2.48 -14.63 -10.77
CA ILE A 113 -1.92 -13.28 -10.72
C ILE A 113 -1.17 -13.02 -9.39
N PHE A 114 -0.06 -12.27 -9.40
CA PHE A 114 0.88 -12.08 -8.27
C PHE A 114 1.68 -13.31 -7.80
N ARG A 115 1.09 -14.52 -7.84
CA ARG A 115 1.73 -15.74 -7.35
C ARG A 115 2.62 -16.41 -8.39
N LEU A 116 2.12 -16.57 -9.62
CA LEU A 116 2.91 -17.19 -10.68
C LEU A 116 3.99 -16.22 -11.11
N GLY A 117 5.24 -16.64 -10.95
CA GLY A 117 6.39 -15.93 -11.47
C GLY A 117 6.63 -16.25 -12.94
N PHE A 118 7.31 -15.35 -13.62
CA PHE A 118 7.88 -15.61 -14.93
C PHE A 118 9.34 -16.08 -14.78
N ASP A 119 10.00 -16.41 -15.89
CA ASP A 119 11.45 -16.62 -15.88
C ASP A 119 12.15 -15.40 -15.23
N ILE A 120 12.88 -15.65 -14.14
CA ILE A 120 13.46 -14.59 -13.29
C ILE A 120 14.42 -13.71 -14.09
N TYR A 121 15.14 -14.29 -15.04
CA TYR A 121 16.08 -13.55 -15.87
C TYR A 121 15.37 -12.64 -16.88
N VAL A 122 14.30 -13.13 -17.50
CA VAL A 122 13.46 -12.35 -18.41
C VAL A 122 12.73 -11.23 -17.66
N GLN A 123 12.14 -11.51 -16.50
CA GLN A 123 11.50 -10.50 -15.65
C GLN A 123 12.51 -9.44 -15.21
N GLY A 124 13.68 -9.84 -14.72
CA GLY A 124 14.73 -8.92 -14.29
C GLY A 124 15.24 -8.04 -15.44
N LYS A 125 15.35 -8.56 -16.67
CA LYS A 125 15.69 -7.74 -17.85
C LYS A 125 14.63 -6.69 -18.15
N ALA A 126 13.37 -7.10 -18.16
CA ALA A 126 12.27 -6.19 -18.46
C ALA A 126 12.11 -5.12 -17.36
N PHE A 127 12.31 -5.49 -16.09
CA PHE A 127 12.31 -4.56 -14.96
C PHE A 127 13.46 -3.55 -15.03
N ASN A 128 14.68 -3.99 -15.34
CA ASN A 128 15.81 -3.08 -15.54
C ASN A 128 15.59 -2.12 -16.72
N TYR A 129 14.95 -2.58 -17.79
CA TYR A 129 14.61 -1.73 -18.92
C TYR A 129 13.55 -0.70 -18.54
N PHE A 130 12.52 -1.10 -17.79
CA PHE A 130 11.52 -0.20 -17.21
C PHE A 130 12.19 0.90 -16.34
N LEU A 131 13.07 0.52 -15.42
CA LEU A 131 13.82 1.49 -14.61
C LEU A 131 14.66 2.44 -15.49
N LYS A 132 15.32 1.93 -16.53
CA LYS A 132 16.06 2.76 -17.48
C LYS A 132 15.17 3.76 -18.21
N MET A 133 13.96 3.37 -18.62
CA MET A 133 13.01 4.29 -19.25
C MET A 133 12.58 5.38 -18.27
N LEU A 134 12.33 5.03 -17.01
CA LEU A 134 12.01 5.99 -15.96
C LEU A 134 13.13 7.00 -15.72
N TYR A 135 14.38 6.54 -15.56
CA TYR A 135 15.54 7.41 -15.34
C TYR A 135 15.85 8.33 -16.52
N ASN A 136 15.49 7.92 -17.74
CA ASN A 136 15.63 8.72 -18.94
C ASN A 136 14.39 9.58 -19.24
N ASP A 137 13.46 9.72 -18.29
CA ASP A 137 12.26 10.56 -18.41
C ASP A 137 11.40 10.30 -19.66
N TYR A 138 11.30 9.04 -20.09
CA TYR A 138 10.38 8.65 -21.15
C TYR A 138 8.94 8.98 -20.77
N ASP A 139 8.07 9.27 -21.74
CA ASP A 139 6.66 9.52 -21.48
C ASP A 139 5.95 8.30 -20.84
N GLU A 140 4.97 8.53 -19.98
CA GLU A 140 4.23 7.48 -19.26
C GLU A 140 3.49 6.54 -20.22
N VAL A 141 2.88 7.07 -21.28
CA VAL A 141 2.19 6.26 -22.29
C VAL A 141 3.19 5.36 -22.98
N ALA A 142 4.36 5.87 -23.36
CA ALA A 142 5.41 5.07 -24.01
C ALA A 142 5.92 3.94 -23.10
N ILE A 143 6.05 4.17 -21.80
CA ILE A 143 6.43 3.13 -20.84
C ILE A 143 5.33 2.07 -20.73
N ARG A 144 4.07 2.47 -20.57
CA ARG A 144 2.93 1.53 -20.49
C ARG A 144 2.78 0.72 -21.78
N ASP A 145 2.92 1.34 -22.95
CA ASP A 145 2.86 0.67 -24.25
C ASP A 145 3.96 -0.40 -24.37
N TYR A 146 5.19 -0.08 -23.93
CA TYR A 146 6.26 -1.06 -23.88
C TYR A 146 5.89 -2.23 -22.97
N LEU A 147 5.43 -1.95 -21.75
CA LEU A 147 5.10 -2.99 -20.77
C LEU A 147 3.97 -3.89 -21.28
N THR A 148 2.88 -3.33 -21.80
CA THR A 148 1.76 -4.10 -22.34
C THR A 148 2.11 -4.92 -23.59
N LEU A 149 3.06 -4.46 -24.41
CA LEU A 149 3.50 -5.17 -25.61
C LEU A 149 4.52 -6.28 -25.33
N LYS A 150 5.37 -6.10 -24.30
CA LYS A 150 6.54 -6.95 -24.05
C LYS A 150 6.44 -7.82 -22.81
N CYS A 151 5.52 -7.51 -21.91
CA CYS A 151 5.34 -8.23 -20.66
C CYS A 151 3.92 -8.78 -20.61
N ASP A 152 3.77 -9.99 -20.06
CA ASP A 152 2.45 -10.46 -19.64
C ASP A 152 2.11 -9.91 -18.23
N ILE A 153 0.87 -10.15 -17.79
CA ILE A 153 0.42 -9.67 -16.47
C ILE A 153 1.20 -10.29 -15.30
N HIS A 154 1.72 -11.52 -15.46
CA HIS A 154 2.54 -12.16 -14.43
C HIS A 154 3.88 -11.45 -14.27
N MET A 155 4.51 -11.06 -15.38
CA MET A 155 5.72 -10.25 -15.37
C MET A 155 5.47 -8.88 -14.75
N VAL A 156 4.40 -8.16 -15.15
CA VAL A 156 4.10 -6.83 -14.58
C VAL A 156 3.81 -6.92 -13.08
N THR A 157 3.03 -7.91 -12.63
CA THR A 157 2.77 -8.10 -11.20
C THR A 157 3.98 -8.60 -10.41
N GLY A 158 4.88 -9.35 -11.06
CA GLY A 158 6.20 -9.68 -10.53
C GLY A 158 7.09 -8.44 -10.35
N MET A 159 7.08 -7.51 -11.32
CA MET A 159 7.82 -6.25 -11.22
C MET A 159 7.35 -5.37 -10.07
N ILE A 160 6.06 -5.40 -9.72
CA ILE A 160 5.55 -4.67 -8.54
C ILE A 160 6.21 -5.20 -7.26
N ARG A 161 6.40 -6.53 -7.16
CA ARG A 161 7.10 -7.15 -6.04
C ARG A 161 8.59 -6.83 -6.05
N ASP A 162 9.25 -6.94 -7.21
CA ASP A 162 10.67 -6.60 -7.35
C ASP A 162 10.95 -5.14 -6.97
N MET A 163 10.06 -4.24 -7.35
CA MET A 163 10.13 -2.83 -6.97
C MET A 163 10.06 -2.66 -5.45
N LEU A 164 9.08 -3.26 -4.76
CA LEU A 164 8.97 -3.21 -3.29
C LEU A 164 10.22 -3.80 -2.62
N TYR A 165 10.72 -4.91 -3.14
CA TYR A 165 11.93 -5.57 -2.66
C TYR A 165 13.18 -4.69 -2.79
N MET A 166 13.34 -3.99 -3.92
CA MET A 166 14.53 -3.18 -4.25
C MET A 166 14.71 -1.92 -3.40
N HIS A 167 13.66 -1.44 -2.72
CA HIS A 167 13.82 -0.31 -1.81
C HIS A 167 14.81 -0.67 -0.70
N LYS A 168 15.45 0.29 -0.03
CA LYS A 168 16.28 0.00 1.14
C LYS A 168 15.41 -0.22 2.36
N GLY A 169 14.55 0.76 2.68
CA GLY A 169 13.51 0.62 3.70
C GLY A 169 12.39 -0.33 3.31
N GLN A 170 11.64 -0.80 4.30
CA GLN A 170 10.42 -1.58 4.13
C GLN A 170 9.18 -0.68 4.09
N LEU A 171 8.09 -1.15 3.49
CA LEU A 171 6.90 -0.32 3.29
C LEU A 171 6.22 0.01 4.63
N VAL A 172 6.12 -0.96 5.53
CA VAL A 172 5.72 -0.75 6.92
C VAL A 172 6.98 -0.76 7.79
N PRO A 173 7.39 0.37 8.40
CA PRO A 173 8.57 0.43 9.27
C PRO A 173 8.55 -0.63 10.38
N LEU A 174 9.72 -1.17 10.72
CA LEU A 174 9.87 -2.35 11.58
C LEU A 174 9.26 -2.12 12.94
N GLY A 175 9.56 -0.95 13.51
CA GLY A 175 9.05 -0.60 14.81
C GLY A 175 7.51 -0.58 14.90
N PHE A 176 6.81 -0.42 13.77
CA PHE A 176 5.35 -0.49 13.74
C PHE A 176 4.80 -1.90 13.55
N ILE A 177 5.58 -2.84 13.02
CA ILE A 177 5.12 -4.22 12.78
C ILE A 177 4.79 -4.91 14.10
N GLU A 178 5.62 -4.75 15.11
CA GLU A 178 5.38 -5.35 16.43
C GLU A 178 4.13 -4.73 17.10
N MET A 179 3.94 -3.42 16.95
CA MET A 179 2.73 -2.74 17.43
C MET A 179 1.48 -3.24 16.70
N LEU A 180 1.54 -3.42 15.38
CA LEU A 180 0.43 -3.93 14.56
C LEU A 180 0.10 -5.37 14.94
N HIS A 181 1.09 -6.26 15.07
CA HIS A 181 0.91 -7.65 15.47
C HIS A 181 0.21 -7.74 16.84
N LYS A 182 0.75 -7.04 17.86
CA LYS A 182 0.13 -6.97 19.18
C LYS A 182 -1.31 -6.45 19.14
N THR A 183 -1.55 -5.41 18.36
CA THR A 183 -2.88 -4.77 18.26
C THR A 183 -3.89 -5.67 17.57
N TYR A 184 -3.49 -6.36 16.51
CA TYR A 184 -4.36 -7.25 15.75
C TYR A 184 -4.94 -8.36 16.64
N PHE A 185 -4.14 -8.93 17.53
CA PHE A 185 -4.61 -9.99 18.43
C PHE A 185 -5.32 -9.46 19.69
N CYS A 186 -5.61 -8.16 19.78
CA CYS A 186 -6.48 -7.67 20.84
C CYS A 186 -7.92 -8.17 20.61
N GLY A 187 -8.60 -8.60 21.67
CA GLY A 187 -9.93 -9.21 21.56
C GLY A 187 -11.08 -8.23 21.27
N ASN A 188 -10.80 -6.94 21.09
CA ASN A 188 -11.83 -5.91 20.90
C ASN A 188 -11.65 -5.23 19.53
N ASP A 189 -12.60 -5.45 18.62
CA ASP A 189 -12.53 -4.97 17.24
C ASP A 189 -12.48 -3.44 17.13
N HIS A 190 -13.16 -2.72 18.02
CA HIS A 190 -13.11 -1.25 18.05
C HIS A 190 -11.72 -0.76 18.45
N VAL A 191 -11.16 -1.32 19.52
CA VAL A 191 -9.80 -0.98 19.99
C VAL A 191 -8.76 -1.36 18.94
N ARG A 192 -8.92 -2.51 18.27
CA ARG A 192 -8.08 -2.97 17.17
C ARG A 192 -8.07 -1.94 16.04
N PHE A 193 -9.25 -1.61 15.52
CA PHE A 193 -9.42 -0.67 14.41
C PHE A 193 -8.80 0.70 14.74
N VAL A 194 -9.14 1.25 15.91
CA VAL A 194 -8.67 2.56 16.37
C VAL A 194 -7.15 2.60 16.50
N THR A 195 -6.56 1.57 17.11
CA THR A 195 -5.12 1.55 17.38
C THR A 195 -4.33 1.28 16.10
N ILE A 196 -4.80 0.41 15.20
CA ILE A 196 -4.20 0.22 13.86
C ILE A 196 -4.28 1.52 13.04
N THR A 197 -5.40 2.25 13.11
CA THR A 197 -5.53 3.56 12.44
C THR A 197 -4.48 4.55 12.95
N ALA A 198 -4.26 4.61 14.26
CA ALA A 198 -3.26 5.50 14.86
C ALA A 198 -1.83 5.12 14.48
N ILE A 199 -1.52 3.82 14.40
CA ILE A 199 -0.24 3.31 13.92
C ILE A 199 -0.05 3.68 12.44
N TYR A 200 -1.06 3.46 11.60
CA TYR A 200 -1.03 3.83 10.19
C TYR A 200 -0.75 5.32 10.00
N TYR A 201 -1.41 6.21 10.74
CA TYR A 201 -1.15 7.65 10.68
C TYR A 201 0.27 8.05 11.12
N SER A 202 1.01 7.15 11.76
CA SER A 202 2.40 7.37 12.19
C SER A 202 3.43 6.86 11.19
N ILE A 203 3.02 6.06 10.21
CA ILE A 203 3.86 5.68 9.07
C ILE A 203 4.13 6.94 8.22
N PRO A 204 5.34 7.17 7.71
CA PRO A 204 5.63 8.29 6.80
C PRO A 204 4.67 8.40 5.59
N LYS A 205 4.32 9.63 5.20
CA LYS A 205 3.30 9.92 4.16
C LYS A 205 3.54 9.15 2.87
N HIS A 206 4.77 9.12 2.39
CA HIS A 206 5.15 8.41 1.18
C HIS A 206 4.80 6.91 1.21
N GLN A 207 5.07 6.24 2.34
CA GLN A 207 4.71 4.84 2.55
C GLN A 207 3.20 4.64 2.72
N ARG A 208 2.51 5.56 3.42
CA ARG A 208 1.05 5.51 3.59
C ARG A 208 0.30 5.60 2.25
N VAL A 209 0.76 6.48 1.37
CA VAL A 209 0.22 6.62 0.01
C VAL A 209 0.38 5.32 -0.78
N ILE A 210 1.58 4.73 -0.77
CA ILE A 210 1.81 3.45 -1.46
C ILE A 210 0.91 2.34 -0.87
N LEU A 211 0.78 2.27 0.46
CA LEU A 211 -0.12 1.31 1.12
C LEU A 211 -1.57 1.51 0.70
N GLU A 212 -2.03 2.76 0.60
CA GLU A 212 -3.39 3.08 0.15
C GLU A 212 -3.61 2.63 -1.31
N CYS A 213 -2.67 2.95 -2.20
CA CYS A 213 -2.73 2.55 -3.60
C CYS A 213 -2.72 1.04 -3.78
N LEU A 214 -1.84 0.33 -3.05
CA LEU A 214 -1.77 -1.13 -3.06
C LEU A 214 -3.06 -1.76 -2.52
N ALA A 215 -3.62 -1.23 -1.42
CA ALA A 215 -4.89 -1.72 -0.89
C ALA A 215 -5.98 -1.64 -1.96
N LYS A 216 -6.15 -0.45 -2.56
CA LYS A 216 -7.16 -0.23 -3.61
C LYS A 216 -6.94 -1.15 -4.81
N PHE A 217 -5.71 -1.27 -5.28
CA PHE A 217 -5.35 -2.16 -6.39
C PHE A 217 -5.63 -3.63 -6.07
N PHE A 218 -5.24 -4.11 -4.90
CA PHE A 218 -5.47 -5.49 -4.48
C PHE A 218 -6.96 -5.81 -4.34
N HIS A 219 -7.79 -4.86 -3.89
CA HIS A 219 -9.24 -5.02 -3.86
C HIS A 219 -9.81 -5.21 -5.26
N ILE A 220 -9.42 -4.34 -6.20
CA ILE A 220 -9.84 -4.45 -7.60
C ILE A 220 -9.38 -5.77 -8.21
N ALA A 221 -8.12 -6.14 -8.01
CA ALA A 221 -7.55 -7.36 -8.57
C ALA A 221 -8.22 -8.62 -8.00
N ALA A 222 -8.48 -8.67 -6.68
CA ALA A 222 -9.19 -9.77 -6.05
C ALA A 222 -10.66 -9.87 -6.54
N GLU A 223 -11.36 -8.74 -6.64
CA GLU A 223 -12.74 -8.69 -7.13
C GLU A 223 -12.82 -9.18 -8.58
N GLU A 224 -11.93 -8.74 -9.46
CA GLU A 224 -11.90 -9.21 -10.85
C GLU A 224 -11.49 -10.69 -10.94
N ASN A 225 -10.50 -11.15 -10.16
CA ASN A 225 -10.04 -12.54 -10.24
C ASN A 225 -11.09 -13.55 -9.77
N THR A 226 -11.95 -13.17 -8.83
CA THR A 226 -13.05 -14.02 -8.34
C THR A 226 -14.21 -14.19 -9.33
N LYS A 227 -14.24 -13.43 -10.44
CA LYS A 227 -15.23 -13.58 -11.52
C LYS A 227 -14.93 -14.76 -12.45
N ILE A 228 -13.79 -15.46 -12.28
CA ILE A 228 -13.47 -16.67 -13.02
C ILE A 228 -14.40 -17.81 -12.58
N ILE A 229 -15.30 -18.23 -13.47
CA ILE A 229 -16.41 -19.18 -13.19
C ILE A 229 -15.93 -20.63 -12.98
N ASP A 230 -14.68 -20.96 -13.31
CA ASP A 230 -14.18 -22.34 -13.22
C ASP A 230 -13.62 -22.68 -11.82
N SER A 231 -14.34 -23.54 -11.10
CA SER A 231 -14.09 -23.97 -9.72
C SER A 231 -12.80 -24.76 -9.49
N LYS A 232 -12.07 -25.10 -10.57
CA LYS A 232 -10.78 -25.81 -10.50
C LYS A 232 -9.56 -24.90 -10.55
N HIS A 233 -9.73 -23.61 -10.77
CA HIS A 233 -8.60 -22.69 -10.91
C HIS A 233 -8.23 -22.02 -9.59
N ARG A 234 -6.91 -21.82 -9.42
CA ARG A 234 -6.30 -21.24 -8.22
C ARG A 234 -6.56 -19.73 -8.19
N ILE A 235 -7.80 -19.33 -7.90
CA ILE A 235 -8.25 -17.94 -7.74
C ILE A 235 -7.45 -17.26 -6.62
N MET A 236 -7.09 -16.00 -6.83
CA MET A 236 -6.39 -15.18 -5.86
C MET A 236 -7.39 -14.42 -4.99
N SER A 237 -7.65 -14.94 -3.79
CA SER A 237 -8.38 -14.18 -2.76
C SER A 237 -7.55 -13.00 -2.27
N PHE A 238 -8.18 -11.99 -1.66
CA PHE A 238 -7.49 -10.84 -1.09
C PHE A 238 -6.41 -11.26 -0.06
N ARG A 239 -6.75 -12.20 0.82
CA ARG A 239 -5.79 -12.81 1.75
C ARG A 239 -4.64 -13.54 1.05
N SER A 240 -4.91 -14.23 -0.06
CA SER A 240 -3.86 -14.88 -0.86
C SER A 240 -2.91 -13.87 -1.50
N ILE A 241 -3.40 -12.69 -1.89
CA ILE A 241 -2.54 -11.59 -2.37
C ILE A 241 -1.69 -11.08 -1.21
N CYS A 242 -2.28 -10.83 -0.03
CA CYS A 242 -1.53 -10.41 1.16
C CYS A 242 -0.43 -11.41 1.54
N ALA A 243 -0.70 -12.71 1.44
CA ALA A 243 0.28 -13.77 1.68
C ALA A 243 1.50 -13.69 0.73
N VAL A 244 1.28 -13.26 -0.52
CA VAL A 244 2.36 -13.06 -1.50
C VAL A 244 3.20 -11.83 -1.17
N PHE A 245 2.59 -10.76 -0.65
CA PHE A 245 3.24 -9.46 -0.47
C PHE A 245 3.75 -9.18 0.96
N VAL A 246 3.46 -10.04 1.95
CA VAL A 246 3.88 -9.82 3.33
C VAL A 246 5.40 -9.70 3.45
N ALA A 247 6.15 -10.46 2.64
CA ALA A 247 7.60 -10.39 2.63
C ALA A 247 8.07 -9.01 2.14
N GLU A 248 7.58 -8.57 0.99
CA GLU A 248 8.04 -7.34 0.35
C GLU A 248 7.54 -6.07 1.07
N THR A 249 6.47 -6.17 1.87
CA THR A 249 5.88 -5.01 2.57
C THR A 249 6.27 -4.91 4.05
N MET A 250 6.41 -6.04 4.75
CA MET A 250 6.63 -6.10 6.19
C MET A 250 7.91 -6.84 6.59
N LEU A 251 8.45 -7.78 5.80
CA LEU A 251 9.60 -8.61 6.21
C LEU A 251 10.79 -8.51 5.25
N LYS A 252 11.81 -7.74 5.60
CA LYS A 252 13.08 -7.75 4.84
C LYS A 252 14.08 -8.80 5.31
N ASN A 253 15.02 -9.12 4.42
CA ASN A 253 15.98 -10.25 4.43
C ASN A 253 16.52 -10.66 5.81
N ASP A 254 16.73 -9.71 6.72
CA ASP A 254 17.33 -9.95 8.04
C ASP A 254 16.33 -10.55 9.05
N GLN A 255 15.04 -10.60 8.69
CA GLN A 255 13.92 -11.01 9.55
C GLN A 255 13.20 -12.27 9.07
N LEU A 256 13.70 -12.88 7.99
CA LEU A 256 13.16 -14.13 7.43
C LEU A 256 13.36 -15.35 8.34
N TYR A 257 14.07 -15.21 9.47
CA TYR A 257 14.25 -16.27 10.47
C TYR A 257 13.07 -16.41 11.46
N ARG A 258 11.99 -15.65 11.28
CA ARG A 258 10.78 -15.76 12.12
C ARG A 258 10.05 -17.08 11.85
N SER A 259 9.32 -17.57 12.85
CA SER A 259 8.55 -18.82 12.72
C SER A 259 7.45 -18.69 11.66
N THR A 260 7.08 -19.80 11.04
CA THR A 260 5.96 -19.85 10.08
C THR A 260 4.66 -19.29 10.67
N ASN A 261 4.41 -19.53 11.96
CA ASN A 261 3.24 -18.99 12.65
C ASN A 261 3.26 -17.45 12.67
N TYR A 262 4.41 -16.85 12.97
CA TYR A 262 4.54 -15.40 12.96
C TYR A 262 4.33 -14.81 11.55
N ILE A 263 4.80 -15.50 10.50
CA ILE A 263 4.55 -15.07 9.13
C ILE A 263 3.04 -15.12 8.82
N ASN A 264 2.35 -16.20 9.19
CA ASN A 264 0.91 -16.32 9.00
C ASN A 264 0.14 -15.23 9.76
N ASP A 265 0.55 -14.92 10.99
CA ASP A 265 -0.03 -13.83 11.76
C ASP A 265 0.13 -12.49 11.02
N LEU A 266 1.31 -12.23 10.44
CA LEU A 266 1.56 -11.00 9.68
C LEU A 266 0.75 -10.95 8.38
N VAL A 267 0.47 -12.09 7.75
CA VAL A 267 -0.47 -12.14 6.62
C VAL A 267 -1.85 -11.67 7.06
N ASP A 268 -2.33 -12.11 8.22
CA ASP A 268 -3.64 -11.72 8.74
C ASP A 268 -3.67 -10.25 9.18
N VAL A 269 -2.57 -9.75 9.76
CA VAL A 269 -2.37 -8.33 10.08
C VAL A 269 -2.41 -7.46 8.81
N LEU A 270 -1.66 -7.84 7.77
CA LEU A 270 -1.64 -7.12 6.50
C LEU A 270 -3.00 -7.17 5.82
N ASN A 271 -3.66 -8.34 5.82
CA ASN A 271 -5.00 -8.52 5.28
C ASN A 271 -5.98 -7.54 5.93
N TYR A 272 -6.03 -7.52 7.27
CA TYR A 272 -6.90 -6.59 8.00
C TYR A 272 -6.58 -5.12 7.70
N LEU A 273 -5.30 -4.75 7.72
CA LEU A 273 -4.87 -3.38 7.43
C LEU A 273 -5.33 -2.92 6.04
N LEU A 274 -5.16 -3.75 5.02
CA LEU A 274 -5.51 -3.40 3.64
C LEU A 274 -7.02 -3.54 3.35
N GLU A 275 -7.74 -4.46 4.00
CA GLU A 275 -9.20 -4.57 3.92
C GLU A 275 -9.88 -3.33 4.53
N GLU A 276 -9.43 -2.90 5.70
CA GLU A 276 -9.98 -1.72 6.39
C GLU A 276 -9.44 -0.39 5.85
N MET A 277 -8.55 -0.41 4.86
CA MET A 277 -7.85 0.79 4.39
C MET A 277 -8.82 1.92 4.02
N LYS A 278 -9.95 1.62 3.36
CA LYS A 278 -10.99 2.62 3.02
C LYS A 278 -11.48 3.37 4.26
N ASN A 279 -11.67 2.68 5.38
CA ASN A 279 -12.15 3.24 6.64
C ASN A 279 -11.03 3.92 7.44
N ILE A 280 -9.81 3.41 7.35
CA ILE A 280 -8.61 3.95 7.99
C ILE A 280 -8.25 5.31 7.38
N VAL A 281 -8.27 5.44 6.05
CA VAL A 281 -7.90 6.68 5.37
C VAL A 281 -9.02 7.70 5.31
N ALA A 282 -10.27 7.30 5.53
CA ALA A 282 -11.42 8.20 5.46
C ALA A 282 -11.30 9.35 6.47
N ILE A 283 -11.38 10.58 5.95
CA ILE A 283 -11.52 11.77 6.78
C ILE A 283 -12.87 11.73 7.51
N LYS A 284 -12.82 11.91 8.83
CA LYS A 284 -14.00 12.04 9.67
C LYS A 284 -14.24 13.51 9.97
N ASP A 285 -15.37 14.05 9.53
CA ASP A 285 -15.67 15.50 9.64
C ASP A 285 -15.59 16.01 11.09
N ASN A 286 -15.96 15.19 12.07
CA ASN A 286 -15.89 15.54 13.49
C ASN A 286 -14.46 15.59 14.07
N LEU A 287 -13.44 15.23 13.28
CA LEU A 287 -12.03 15.34 13.63
C LEU A 287 -11.31 16.42 12.80
N PHE A 288 -11.99 16.95 11.77
CA PHE A 288 -11.43 17.96 10.89
C PHE A 288 -11.30 19.29 11.63
N PRO A 289 -10.11 19.91 11.66
CA PRO A 289 -9.95 21.22 12.27
C PRO A 289 -10.70 22.29 11.45
N LEU A 290 -11.39 23.21 12.13
CA LEU A 290 -11.95 24.40 11.50
C LEU A 290 -10.83 25.17 10.79
N GLY A 291 -10.89 25.26 9.45
CA GLY A 291 -9.95 26.03 8.63
C GLY A 291 -8.78 25.28 8.00
N ALA A 292 -8.72 23.93 8.03
CA ALA A 292 -7.71 23.21 7.26
C ALA A 292 -8.00 23.24 5.75
N GLU A 293 -6.98 23.60 4.97
CA GLU A 293 -7.00 23.57 3.51
C GLU A 293 -6.69 22.15 3.00
N LEU A 294 -7.44 21.71 1.99
CA LEU A 294 -7.13 20.53 1.18
C LEU A 294 -6.07 20.93 0.15
N ASN A 295 -5.14 20.02 -0.17
CA ASN A 295 -4.18 20.23 -1.27
C ASN A 295 -4.85 20.05 -2.63
#